data_AF-A0A539DV17-F1
#
_entry.id   AF-A0A539DV17-F1
#
_cell.length_a   1.000
_cell.length_b   1.000
_cell.length_c   1.000
_cell.angle_alpha   90.00
_cell.angle_beta   90.00
_cell.angle_gamma   90.00
#
_symmetry.space_group_name_H-M   'P 1'
#
loop_
_entity.id
_entity.type
_entity.pdbx_description
1 polymer ?
#
loop_
_entity_poly.entity_id
_entity_poly.type
_entity_poly.pdbx_seq_one_letter_code
_entity_poly.pdbx_strand_id
1 'polypeptide(L)'
;EVWEGFVFVCLAAEPPPFGQWMVHHGRELLTLQRYGLGALKVAVTTTAHVAANWKIIVENYQECLHCTRVHPELVDIVPAYRTGWVYDHSRPDGGVTLKNDGNSFSRTGTSDLPLLPGISGDDARSYYGCTMFPNAFVDVTGTSAVVTTLFPNGARSTTVTMEYMFAPETIAAEGFDPSPIVEFSELVGAQDNLVCERVQLGVSSHAFTHGVLSPKDDLVIDITMHYLESRGPVPPASPEA
;
A
#
# COMPACT_ATOMS: atom_id res chain seq x y z
N GLU A 1 -13.94 12.86 10.47
CA GLU A 1 -12.96 13.94 10.17
C GLU A 1 -12.54 13.83 8.71
N VAL A 2 -12.09 14.92 8.10
CA VAL A 2 -11.72 14.95 6.67
C VAL A 2 -10.29 15.47 6.52
N TRP A 3 -9.47 14.78 5.75
CA TRP A 3 -8.09 15.19 5.44
C TRP A 3 -7.78 14.85 3.98
N GLU A 4 -7.30 15.83 3.20
CA GLU A 4 -7.01 15.66 1.76
C GLU A 4 -8.11 14.89 1.01
N GLY A 5 -9.38 15.26 1.23
CA GLY A 5 -10.53 14.62 0.58
C GLY A 5 -10.91 13.23 1.12
N PHE A 6 -10.06 12.58 1.92
CA PHE A 6 -10.36 11.32 2.59
C PHE A 6 -11.26 11.53 3.81
N VAL A 7 -12.29 10.69 3.92
CA VAL A 7 -13.23 10.70 5.06
C VAL A 7 -12.84 9.62 6.05
N PHE A 8 -12.49 10.04 7.26
CA PHE A 8 -12.09 9.15 8.35
C PHE A 8 -13.24 8.96 9.34
N VAL A 9 -13.48 7.70 9.69
CA VAL A 9 -14.52 7.27 10.63
C VAL A 9 -13.89 6.52 11.80
N CYS A 10 -14.29 6.88 13.02
CA CYS A 10 -13.90 6.16 14.24
C CYS A 10 -15.16 5.59 14.90
N LEU A 11 -15.13 4.31 15.26
CA LEU A 11 -16.26 3.61 15.87
C LEU A 11 -16.22 3.62 17.41
N ALA A 12 -15.16 4.18 18.02
CA ALA A 12 -15.08 4.33 19.47
C ALA A 12 -16.14 5.31 19.97
N ALA A 13 -16.73 5.03 21.14
CA ALA A 13 -17.69 5.93 21.78
C ALA A 13 -17.06 7.29 22.12
N GLU A 14 -15.77 7.28 22.48
CA GLU A 14 -14.95 8.46 22.73
C GLU A 14 -13.75 8.41 21.76
N PRO A 15 -13.88 8.97 20.54
CA PRO A 15 -12.82 8.92 19.56
C PRO A 15 -11.63 9.80 20.00
N PRO A 16 -10.38 9.37 19.77
CA PRO A 16 -9.23 10.24 19.98
C PRO A 16 -9.31 11.44 19.01
N PRO A 17 -8.75 12.61 19.38
CA PRO A 17 -8.65 13.74 18.47
C PRO A 17 -7.93 13.33 17.19
N PHE A 18 -8.49 13.66 16.03
CA PHE A 18 -7.97 13.21 14.73
C PHE A 18 -6.52 13.65 14.48
N GLY A 19 -6.13 14.84 14.92
CA GLY A 19 -4.73 15.28 14.83
C GLY A 19 -3.76 14.40 15.62
N GLN A 20 -4.17 13.90 16.80
CA GLN A 20 -3.35 12.95 17.57
C GLN A 20 -3.28 11.59 16.88
N TRP A 21 -4.41 11.14 16.34
CA TRP A 21 -4.45 9.91 15.54
C TRP A 21 -3.54 10.00 14.31
N MET A 22 -3.59 11.11 13.56
CA MET A 22 -2.73 11.34 12.39
C MET A 22 -1.25 11.30 12.73
N VAL A 23 -0.84 11.94 13.83
CA VAL A 23 0.56 11.93 14.26
C VAL A 23 1.04 10.52 14.64
N HIS A 24 0.16 9.70 15.21
CA HIS A 24 0.52 8.38 15.72
C HIS A 24 0.36 7.24 14.70
N HIS A 25 -0.67 7.28 13.85
CA HIS A 25 -1.03 6.18 12.95
C HIS A 25 -0.93 6.55 11.45
N GLY A 26 -0.94 7.84 11.12
CA GLY A 26 -0.96 8.34 9.73
C GLY A 26 0.23 9.21 9.37
N ARG A 27 1.33 9.16 10.12
CA ARG A 27 2.46 10.08 9.96
C ARG A 27 3.05 10.03 8.55
N GLU A 28 3.17 8.83 7.98
CA GLU A 28 3.71 8.65 6.63
C GLU A 28 2.83 9.30 5.57
N LEU A 29 1.51 9.29 5.76
CA LEU A 29 0.55 9.93 4.85
C LEU A 29 0.79 11.44 4.74
N LEU A 30 1.26 12.09 5.82
CA LEU A 30 1.62 13.52 5.80
C LEU A 30 2.77 13.81 4.83
N THR A 31 3.67 12.84 4.58
CA THR A 31 4.76 13.01 3.63
C THR A 31 4.24 13.12 2.19
N LEU A 32 3.09 12.51 1.91
CA LEU A 32 2.44 12.53 0.60
C LEU A 32 1.56 13.76 0.37
N GLN A 33 1.45 14.68 1.33
CA GLN A 33 0.59 15.87 1.20
C GLN A 33 0.92 16.72 -0.04
N ARG A 34 2.20 16.74 -0.46
CA ARG A 34 2.65 17.45 -1.67
C ARG A 34 2.02 16.96 -2.97
N TYR A 35 1.45 15.75 -2.99
CA TYR A 35 0.72 15.19 -4.14
C TYR A 35 -0.72 15.68 -4.25
N GLY A 36 -1.21 16.46 -3.28
CA GLY A 36 -2.54 17.08 -3.35
C GLY A 36 -3.66 16.06 -3.54
N LEU A 37 -3.61 14.96 -2.80
CA LEU A 37 -4.52 13.81 -2.97
C LEU A 37 -6.01 14.23 -2.93
N GLY A 38 -6.35 15.27 -2.15
CA GLY A 38 -7.73 15.77 -2.06
C GLY A 38 -8.27 16.45 -3.32
N ALA A 39 -7.40 16.83 -4.25
CA ALA A 39 -7.78 17.35 -5.56
C ALA A 39 -8.07 16.24 -6.58
N LEU A 40 -7.64 15.00 -6.32
CA LEU A 40 -7.81 13.88 -7.23
C LEU A 40 -9.22 13.29 -7.14
N LYS A 41 -9.59 12.50 -8.15
CA LYS A 41 -10.86 11.77 -8.22
C LYS A 41 -10.61 10.32 -8.60
N VAL A 42 -11.40 9.44 -7.99
CA VAL A 42 -11.42 8.02 -8.33
C VAL A 42 -12.00 7.87 -9.74
N ALA A 43 -11.22 7.28 -10.64
CA ALA A 43 -11.65 6.92 -11.98
C ALA A 43 -12.07 5.45 -12.09
N VAL A 44 -11.37 4.58 -11.35
CA VAL A 44 -11.60 3.13 -11.34
C VAL A 44 -11.53 2.62 -9.90
N THR A 45 -12.40 1.67 -9.57
CA THR A 45 -12.34 0.92 -8.31
C THR A 45 -12.34 -0.56 -8.64
N THR A 46 -11.42 -1.30 -8.05
CA THR A 46 -11.36 -2.77 -8.15
C THR A 46 -11.51 -3.41 -6.77
N THR A 47 -11.83 -4.69 -6.73
CA THR A 47 -12.01 -5.43 -5.48
C THR A 47 -11.49 -6.85 -5.64
N ALA A 48 -10.69 -7.29 -4.67
CA ALA A 48 -10.23 -8.66 -4.54
C ALA A 48 -10.67 -9.26 -3.20
N HIS A 49 -10.92 -10.56 -3.17
CA HIS A 49 -11.15 -11.31 -1.95
C HIS A 49 -9.96 -12.23 -1.72
N VAL A 50 -9.23 -11.98 -0.63
CA VAL A 50 -7.98 -12.67 -0.32
C VAL A 50 -8.22 -13.61 0.86
N ALA A 51 -7.88 -14.88 0.69
CA ALA A 51 -7.97 -15.90 1.75
C ALA A 51 -6.81 -15.79 2.76
N ALA A 52 -6.57 -14.59 3.27
CA ALA A 52 -5.54 -14.27 4.24
C ALA A 52 -6.02 -13.25 5.28
N ASN A 53 -5.42 -13.29 6.46
CA ASN A 53 -5.57 -12.25 7.48
C ASN A 53 -5.04 -10.92 6.95
N TRP A 54 -5.73 -9.81 7.26
CA TRP A 54 -5.31 -8.48 6.84
C TRP A 54 -3.88 -8.12 7.25
N LYS A 55 -3.42 -8.61 8.41
CA LYS A 55 -2.04 -8.37 8.87
C LYS A 55 -1.00 -8.98 7.93
N ILE A 56 -1.26 -10.17 7.38
CA ILE A 56 -0.36 -10.80 6.40
C ILE A 56 -0.22 -9.93 5.15
N ILE A 57 -1.33 -9.30 4.72
CA ILE A 57 -1.32 -8.41 3.54
C ILE A 57 -0.53 -7.14 3.84
N VAL A 58 -0.69 -6.56 5.02
CA VAL A 58 0.10 -5.39 5.46
C VAL A 58 1.58 -5.74 5.60
N GLU A 59 1.92 -6.88 6.20
CA GLU A 59 3.30 -7.36 6.32
C GLU A 59 3.93 -7.55 4.93
N ASN A 60 3.21 -8.15 3.98
CA ASN A 60 3.66 -8.33 2.59
C ASN A 60 3.93 -6.99 1.88
N TYR A 61 3.09 -5.97 2.08
CA TYR A 61 3.29 -4.64 1.51
C TYR A 61 4.55 -3.93 2.05
N GLN A 62 4.96 -4.26 3.29
CA GLN A 62 6.03 -3.59 4.01
C GLN A 62 7.44 -4.13 3.71
N GLU A 63 7.57 -5.15 2.86
CA GLU A 63 8.85 -5.75 2.49
C GLU A 63 8.95 -6.06 1.00
N CYS A 64 10.19 -6.26 0.52
CA CYS A 64 10.43 -6.66 -0.86
C CYS A 64 11.38 -7.84 -1.01
N LEU A 65 11.59 -8.63 0.05
CA LEU A 65 12.36 -9.87 -0.03
C LEU A 65 11.73 -10.84 -1.03
N HIS A 66 10.40 -10.89 -1.10
CA HIS A 66 9.68 -11.75 -2.05
C HIS A 66 9.75 -11.23 -3.50
N CYS A 67 9.93 -9.92 -3.70
CA CYS A 67 9.74 -9.24 -4.98
C CYS A 67 10.53 -9.88 -6.14
N THR A 68 11.81 -10.21 -5.92
CA THR A 68 12.67 -10.82 -6.96
C THR A 68 12.17 -12.16 -7.48
N ARG A 69 11.32 -12.86 -6.71
CA ARG A 69 10.79 -14.18 -7.05
C ARG A 69 9.35 -14.12 -7.53
N VAL A 70 8.59 -13.12 -7.08
CA VAL A 70 7.14 -13.04 -7.24
C VAL A 70 6.75 -12.04 -8.32
N HIS A 71 7.46 -10.91 -8.44
CA HIS A 71 7.10 -9.81 -9.34
C HIS A 71 8.18 -9.50 -10.38
N PRO A 72 8.37 -10.36 -11.40
CA PRO A 72 9.33 -10.06 -12.45
C PRO A 72 9.01 -8.73 -13.16
N GLU A 73 7.73 -8.38 -13.30
CA GLU A 73 7.30 -7.10 -13.89
C GLU A 73 7.61 -5.89 -12.98
N LEU A 74 7.22 -5.94 -11.70
CA LEU A 74 7.46 -4.82 -10.76
C LEU A 74 8.95 -4.55 -10.56
N VAL A 75 9.74 -5.61 -10.40
CA VAL A 75 11.18 -5.52 -10.19
C VAL A 75 11.92 -4.98 -11.42
N ASP A 76 11.33 -5.11 -12.61
CA ASP A 76 11.85 -4.43 -13.78
C ASP A 76 11.61 -2.92 -13.70
N ILE A 77 10.40 -2.49 -13.33
CA ILE A 77 10.01 -1.08 -13.21
C ILE A 77 10.69 -0.37 -12.05
N VAL A 78 10.90 -1.07 -10.93
CA VAL A 78 11.47 -0.56 -9.68
C VAL A 78 12.75 -1.34 -9.35
N PRO A 79 13.91 -0.98 -9.96
CA PRO A 79 15.13 -1.77 -9.81
C PRO A 79 15.63 -1.93 -8.37
N ALA A 80 15.33 -0.97 -7.49
CA ALA A 80 15.72 -1.03 -6.08
C ALA A 80 15.16 -2.28 -5.37
N TYR A 81 13.98 -2.76 -5.78
CA TYR A 81 13.33 -3.94 -5.21
C TYR A 81 14.11 -5.23 -5.46
N ARG A 82 15.08 -5.25 -6.39
CA ARG A 82 16.04 -6.36 -6.54
C ARG A 82 16.89 -6.60 -5.30
N THR A 83 17.05 -5.58 -4.48
CA THR A 83 17.89 -5.64 -3.28
C THR A 83 17.14 -6.19 -2.07
N GLY A 84 15.81 -6.32 -2.14
CA GLY A 84 14.95 -6.73 -1.02
C GLY A 84 14.54 -5.60 -0.09
N TRP A 85 14.94 -4.36 -0.38
CA TRP A 85 14.48 -3.16 0.33
C TRP A 85 13.29 -2.53 -0.40
N VAL A 86 12.35 -1.96 0.36
CA VAL A 86 11.19 -1.22 -0.19
C VAL A 86 11.47 0.27 -0.41
N TYR A 87 12.64 0.75 0.00
CA TYR A 87 13.07 2.14 -0.15
C TYR A 87 14.49 2.24 -0.73
N ASP A 88 14.79 3.37 -1.36
CA ASP A 88 16.10 3.64 -1.97
C ASP A 88 17.00 4.37 -0.96
N HIS A 89 17.98 3.67 -0.38
CA HIS A 89 18.93 4.26 0.56
C HIS A 89 19.76 5.42 0.00
N SER A 90 19.82 5.59 -1.32
CA SER A 90 20.51 6.74 -1.93
C SER A 90 19.66 8.02 -1.88
N ARG A 91 18.39 7.91 -1.48
CA ARG A 91 17.41 9.00 -1.50
C ARG A 91 16.95 9.39 -0.08
N PRO A 92 17.06 10.67 0.29
CA PRO A 92 16.66 11.14 1.61
C PRO A 92 15.15 11.41 1.75
N ASP A 93 14.41 11.37 0.64
CA ASP A 93 13.00 11.75 0.57
C ASP A 93 12.03 10.56 0.65
N GLY A 94 12.55 9.34 0.79
CA GLY A 94 11.76 8.11 0.88
C GLY A 94 11.20 7.60 -0.45
N GLY A 95 11.52 8.26 -1.56
CA GLY A 95 11.07 7.84 -2.89
C GLY A 95 11.91 6.71 -3.45
N VAL A 96 11.35 5.99 -4.41
CA VAL A 96 12.07 5.00 -5.22
C VAL A 96 12.00 5.41 -6.69
N THR A 97 13.16 5.59 -7.31
CA THR A 97 13.25 6.03 -8.71
C THR A 97 12.79 4.91 -9.65
N LEU A 98 11.91 5.24 -10.58
CA LEU A 98 11.46 4.31 -11.62
C LEU A 98 12.53 4.15 -12.70
N LYS A 99 12.58 2.99 -13.36
CA LYS A 99 13.53 2.74 -14.44
C LYS A 99 13.39 3.77 -15.57
N ASN A 100 14.48 4.07 -16.28
CA ASN A 100 14.48 4.82 -17.54
C ASN A 100 13.65 6.13 -17.53
N ASP A 101 13.72 6.90 -16.45
CA ASP A 101 12.92 8.13 -16.27
C ASP A 101 11.41 7.90 -16.36
N GLY A 102 10.95 6.72 -15.93
CA GLY A 102 9.54 6.33 -15.86
C GLY A 102 8.72 7.22 -14.94
N ASN A 103 7.42 7.34 -15.21
CA ASN A 103 6.50 8.23 -14.48
C ASN A 103 5.27 7.51 -13.90
N SER A 104 5.15 6.19 -14.09
CA SER A 104 3.95 5.45 -13.75
C SER A 104 4.21 3.97 -13.53
N PHE A 105 3.32 3.32 -12.81
CA PHE A 105 3.18 1.88 -12.83
C PHE A 105 2.44 1.43 -14.07
N SER A 106 3.18 0.85 -15.00
CA SER A 106 2.71 0.24 -16.24
C SER A 106 3.77 -0.77 -16.69
N ARG A 107 3.46 -1.60 -17.69
CA ARG A 107 4.44 -2.57 -18.23
C ARG A 107 5.74 -1.94 -18.72
N THR A 108 5.70 -0.69 -19.17
CA THR A 108 6.89 0.04 -19.64
C THR A 108 7.54 0.89 -18.56
N GLY A 109 6.83 1.15 -17.44
CA GLY A 109 7.21 2.13 -16.42
C GLY A 109 6.82 3.57 -16.79
N THR A 110 6.09 3.76 -17.89
CA THR A 110 5.65 5.06 -18.39
C THR A 110 4.17 5.07 -18.72
N SER A 111 3.55 6.24 -18.62
CA SER A 111 2.18 6.52 -19.04
C SER A 111 2.16 7.84 -19.81
N ASP A 112 1.30 7.90 -20.84
CA ASP A 112 1.03 9.12 -21.61
C ASP A 112 0.04 10.04 -20.91
N LEU A 113 -0.57 9.59 -19.79
CA LEU A 113 -1.41 10.45 -18.97
C LEU A 113 -0.59 11.61 -18.39
N PRO A 114 -1.18 12.81 -18.27
CA PRO A 114 -0.53 13.95 -17.64
C PRO A 114 -0.04 13.61 -16.22
N LEU A 115 1.05 14.26 -15.82
CA LEU A 115 1.50 14.22 -14.44
C LEU A 115 0.44 14.80 -13.50
N LEU A 116 0.44 14.36 -12.25
CA LEU A 116 -0.37 14.94 -11.19
C LEU A 116 -0.06 16.44 -11.04
N PRO A 117 -1.06 17.28 -10.74
CA PRO A 117 -0.87 18.72 -10.62
C PRO A 117 0.21 19.10 -9.61
N GLY A 118 1.14 19.97 -10.02
CA GLY A 118 2.21 20.48 -9.15
C GLY A 118 3.40 19.53 -8.98
N ILE A 119 3.35 18.32 -9.54
CA ILE A 119 4.45 17.35 -9.47
C ILE A 119 5.45 17.57 -10.60
N SER A 120 6.74 17.55 -10.26
CA SER A 120 7.85 17.75 -11.20
C SER A 120 9.14 17.13 -10.66
N GLY A 121 10.22 17.17 -11.45
CA GLY A 121 11.53 16.71 -10.99
C GLY A 121 11.48 15.25 -10.56
N ASP A 122 12.12 14.92 -9.44
CA ASP A 122 12.22 13.55 -8.97
C ASP A 122 10.86 12.97 -8.58
N ASP A 123 9.96 13.74 -7.98
CA ASP A 123 8.60 13.27 -7.64
C ASP A 123 7.84 12.73 -8.87
N ALA A 124 8.07 13.33 -10.06
CA ALA A 124 7.46 12.90 -11.31
C ALA A 124 8.02 11.57 -11.85
N ARG A 125 9.22 11.18 -11.40
CA ARG A 125 9.96 10.01 -11.88
C ARG A 125 10.11 8.90 -10.83
N SER A 126 9.25 8.95 -9.82
CA SER A 126 9.38 8.13 -8.61
C SER A 126 8.07 7.50 -8.23
N TYR A 127 8.21 6.46 -7.42
CA TYR A 127 7.16 5.87 -6.63
C TYR A 127 7.35 6.23 -5.14
N TYR A 128 6.26 6.52 -4.46
CA TYR A 128 6.20 6.64 -3.01
C TYR A 128 5.04 5.80 -2.48
N GLY A 129 5.34 4.93 -1.53
CA GLY A 129 4.35 4.16 -0.77
C GLY A 129 4.25 4.66 0.65
N CYS A 130 3.07 4.56 1.26
CA CYS A 130 2.92 4.72 2.70
C CYS A 130 1.83 3.81 3.24
N THR A 131 1.98 3.36 4.48
CA THR A 131 0.90 2.66 5.19
C THR A 131 0.15 3.63 6.10
N MET A 132 -1.17 3.56 6.00
CA MET A 132 -2.10 4.23 6.89
C MET A 132 -2.71 3.18 7.82
N PHE A 133 -2.11 3.05 9.01
CA PHE A 133 -2.59 2.10 10.02
C PHE A 133 -4.05 2.46 10.43
N PRO A 134 -4.96 1.47 10.57
CA PRO A 134 -4.67 0.05 10.57
C PRO A 134 -4.74 -0.64 9.21
N ASN A 135 -5.51 -0.12 8.25
CA ASN A 135 -6.06 -0.96 7.20
C ASN A 135 -6.00 -0.35 5.80
N ALA A 136 -5.08 0.58 5.54
CA ALA A 136 -4.92 1.12 4.21
C ALA A 136 -3.45 1.41 3.88
N PHE A 137 -3.15 1.48 2.59
CA PHE A 137 -1.88 1.99 2.07
C PHE A 137 -2.15 2.83 0.83
N VAL A 138 -1.23 3.76 0.55
CA VAL A 138 -1.32 4.71 -0.55
C VAL A 138 -0.04 4.63 -1.37
N ASP A 139 -0.22 4.41 -2.66
CA ASP A 139 0.83 4.30 -3.65
C ASP A 139 0.71 5.49 -4.60
N VAL A 140 1.79 6.26 -4.77
CA VAL A 140 1.77 7.45 -5.63
C VAL A 140 2.90 7.38 -6.65
N THR A 141 2.57 7.68 -7.89
CA THR A 141 3.50 7.86 -9.00
C THR A 141 3.36 9.25 -9.58
N GLY A 142 4.14 9.57 -10.62
CA GLY A 142 4.04 10.85 -11.30
C GLY A 142 2.66 11.13 -11.91
N THR A 143 1.87 10.11 -12.24
CA THR A 143 0.60 10.26 -13.00
C THR A 143 -0.66 9.88 -12.23
N SER A 144 -0.54 9.16 -11.11
CA SER A 144 -1.70 8.62 -10.38
C SER A 144 -1.38 8.36 -8.92
N ALA A 145 -2.44 8.32 -8.11
CA ALA A 145 -2.41 7.76 -6.76
C ALA A 145 -3.35 6.55 -6.70
N VAL A 146 -2.98 5.51 -5.97
CA VAL A 146 -3.80 4.34 -5.72
C VAL A 146 -3.95 4.20 -4.22
N VAL A 147 -5.20 4.13 -3.76
CA VAL A 147 -5.53 3.94 -2.35
C VAL A 147 -6.07 2.54 -2.19
N THR A 148 -5.37 1.72 -1.42
CA THR A 148 -5.80 0.37 -1.12
C THR A 148 -6.34 0.31 0.30
N THR A 149 -7.57 -0.17 0.46
CA THR A 149 -8.21 -0.37 1.77
C THR A 149 -8.51 -1.85 2.01
N LEU A 150 -8.15 -2.33 3.18
CA LEU A 150 -8.35 -3.69 3.66
C LEU A 150 -9.58 -3.73 4.58
N PHE A 151 -10.52 -4.62 4.27
CA PHE A 151 -11.70 -4.88 5.09
C PHE A 151 -11.65 -6.34 5.59
N PRO A 152 -11.25 -6.56 6.85
CA PRO A 152 -11.18 -7.91 7.41
C PRO A 152 -12.58 -8.53 7.51
N ASN A 153 -12.76 -9.73 6.94
CA ASN A 153 -14.02 -10.51 7.01
C ASN A 153 -13.93 -11.66 8.01
N GLY A 154 -12.86 -11.71 8.80
CA GLY A 154 -12.58 -12.75 9.77
C GLY A 154 -11.07 -12.99 9.93
N ALA A 155 -10.70 -14.02 10.68
CA ALA A 155 -9.28 -14.29 10.97
C ALA A 155 -8.48 -14.76 9.73
N ARG A 156 -9.14 -15.18 8.64
CA ARG A 156 -8.52 -15.83 7.48
C ARG A 156 -9.03 -15.28 6.13
N SER A 157 -9.69 -14.13 6.13
CA SER A 157 -10.25 -13.54 4.92
C SER A 157 -10.29 -12.03 5.03
N THR A 158 -9.92 -11.37 3.94
CA THR A 158 -9.89 -9.91 3.81
C THR A 158 -10.41 -9.51 2.42
N THR A 159 -11.29 -8.52 2.36
CA THR A 159 -11.65 -7.84 1.11
C THR A 159 -10.67 -6.70 0.91
N VAL A 160 -10.04 -6.63 -0.26
CA VAL A 160 -9.11 -5.57 -0.65
C VAL A 160 -9.80 -4.72 -1.70
N THR A 161 -9.92 -3.42 -1.46
CA THR A 161 -10.45 -2.45 -2.42
C THR A 161 -9.33 -1.53 -2.85
N MET A 162 -9.15 -1.35 -4.16
CA MET A 162 -8.16 -0.41 -4.72
C MET A 162 -8.90 0.68 -5.48
N GLU A 163 -8.61 1.94 -5.16
CA GLU A 163 -9.19 3.11 -5.80
C GLU A 163 -8.11 3.86 -6.56
N TYR A 164 -8.26 3.93 -7.88
CA TYR A 164 -7.30 4.56 -8.79
C TYR A 164 -7.69 6.01 -9.04
N MET A 165 -6.86 6.92 -8.56
CA MET A 165 -7.13 8.35 -8.49
C MET A 165 -6.27 9.15 -9.46
N PHE A 166 -6.92 10.06 -10.18
CA PHE A 166 -6.30 10.92 -11.20
C PHE A 166 -6.79 12.36 -11.06
N ALA A 167 -6.12 13.30 -11.72
CA ALA A 167 -6.58 14.67 -11.80
C ALA A 167 -7.94 14.75 -12.53
N PRO A 168 -8.91 15.55 -12.05
CA PRO A 168 -10.23 15.67 -12.68
C PRO A 168 -10.18 16.01 -14.17
N GLU A 169 -9.26 16.90 -14.57
CA GLU A 169 -9.03 17.30 -15.95
C GLU A 169 -8.46 16.17 -16.81
N THR A 170 -7.63 15.30 -16.23
CA THR A 170 -7.12 14.10 -16.91
C THR A 170 -8.25 13.12 -17.18
N ILE A 171 -9.14 12.92 -16.21
CA ILE A 171 -10.33 12.03 -16.37
C ILE A 171 -11.29 12.59 -17.43
N ALA A 172 -11.45 13.91 -17.50
CA ALA A 172 -12.34 14.57 -18.44
C ALA A 172 -11.77 14.69 -19.86
N ALA A 173 -10.48 14.40 -20.06
CA ALA A 173 -9.82 14.53 -21.36
C ALA A 173 -10.29 13.48 -22.37
N GLU A 174 -10.35 13.87 -23.65
CA GLU A 174 -10.58 12.92 -24.73
C GLU A 174 -9.44 11.90 -24.79
N GLY A 175 -9.78 10.62 -24.88
CA GLY A 175 -8.79 9.53 -24.90
C GLY A 175 -8.21 9.17 -23.53
N PHE A 176 -8.81 9.62 -22.42
CA PHE A 176 -8.46 9.13 -21.09
C PHE A 176 -8.59 7.60 -21.02
N ASP A 177 -7.45 6.93 -20.81
CA ASP A 177 -7.37 5.49 -20.63
C ASP A 177 -6.41 5.13 -19.49
N PRO A 178 -6.92 4.79 -18.30
CA PRO A 178 -6.10 4.38 -17.16
C PRO A 178 -5.77 2.88 -17.19
N SER A 179 -6.24 2.11 -18.18
CA SER A 179 -6.15 0.65 -18.20
C SER A 179 -4.71 0.12 -18.04
N PRO A 180 -3.67 0.71 -18.68
CA PRO A 180 -2.30 0.22 -18.48
C PRO A 180 -1.80 0.31 -17.04
N ILE A 181 -2.31 1.27 -16.26
CA ILE A 181 -1.97 1.46 -14.84
C ILE A 181 -2.75 0.46 -14.00
N VAL A 182 -4.07 0.39 -14.21
CA VAL A 182 -4.96 -0.53 -13.49
C VAL A 182 -4.51 -1.98 -13.71
N GLU A 183 -4.32 -2.41 -14.97
CA GLU A 183 -3.93 -3.78 -15.29
C GLU A 183 -2.58 -4.18 -14.68
N PHE A 184 -1.62 -3.25 -14.60
CA PHE A 184 -0.33 -3.52 -13.99
C PHE A 184 -0.46 -3.68 -12.47
N SER A 185 -1.18 -2.77 -11.80
CA SER A 185 -1.44 -2.86 -10.37
C SER A 185 -2.23 -4.12 -10.00
N GLU A 186 -3.26 -4.48 -10.78
CA GLU A 186 -4.02 -5.72 -10.57
C GLU A 186 -3.18 -6.98 -10.78
N LEU A 187 -2.26 -6.97 -11.75
CA LEU A 187 -1.31 -8.07 -11.96
C LEU A 187 -0.43 -8.27 -10.72
N VAL A 188 0.19 -7.20 -10.24
CA VAL A 188 1.07 -7.24 -9.06
C VAL A 188 0.26 -7.66 -7.83
N GLY A 189 -0.90 -7.06 -7.60
CA GLY A 189 -1.79 -7.41 -6.48
C GLY A 189 -2.25 -8.87 -6.52
N ALA A 190 -2.54 -9.43 -7.71
CA ALA A 190 -2.86 -10.84 -7.84
C ALA A 190 -1.68 -11.77 -7.50
N GLN A 191 -0.45 -11.36 -7.85
CA GLN A 191 0.77 -12.09 -7.48
C GLN A 191 0.99 -12.06 -5.95
N ASP A 192 0.77 -10.91 -5.30
CA ASP A 192 0.84 -10.75 -3.85
C ASP A 192 -0.19 -11.61 -3.12
N ASN A 193 -1.44 -11.55 -3.57
CA ASN A 193 -2.54 -12.29 -2.98
C ASN A 193 -2.22 -13.80 -2.93
N LEU A 194 -1.64 -14.35 -4.00
CA LEU A 194 -1.23 -15.75 -4.05
C LEU A 194 -0.20 -16.12 -2.96
N VAL A 195 0.74 -15.22 -2.67
CA VAL A 195 1.76 -15.44 -1.64
C VAL A 195 1.16 -15.28 -0.25
N CYS A 196 0.35 -14.23 -0.03
CA CYS A 196 -0.37 -14.01 1.23
C CYS A 196 -1.24 -15.21 1.62
N GLU A 197 -1.97 -15.80 0.67
CA GLU A 197 -2.79 -16.99 0.91
C GLU A 197 -1.95 -18.22 1.28
N ARG A 198 -0.77 -18.38 0.67
CA ARG A 198 0.17 -19.45 1.04
C ARG A 198 0.75 -19.24 2.44
N VAL A 199 1.10 -18.00 2.80
CA VAL A 199 1.53 -17.66 4.16
C VAL A 199 0.41 -17.99 5.14
N GLN A 200 -0.84 -17.59 4.86
CA GLN A 200 -1.99 -17.92 5.69
C GLN A 200 -2.14 -19.43 5.90
N LEU A 201 -1.99 -20.24 4.85
CA LEU A 201 -2.02 -21.70 4.97
C LEU A 201 -0.90 -22.23 5.88
N GLY A 202 0.31 -21.71 5.73
CA GLY A 202 1.46 -22.08 6.56
C GLY A 202 1.28 -21.76 8.03
N VAL A 203 0.92 -20.51 8.36
CA VAL A 203 0.75 -20.06 9.75
C VAL A 203 -0.49 -20.64 10.43
N SER A 204 -1.41 -21.23 9.66
CA SER A 204 -2.57 -21.97 10.21
C SER A 204 -2.22 -23.39 10.67
N SER A 205 -1.01 -23.88 10.38
CA SER A 205 -0.58 -25.22 10.80
C SER A 205 -0.34 -25.29 12.31
N HIS A 206 -0.79 -26.37 12.95
CA HIS A 206 -0.45 -26.65 14.37
C HIS A 206 1.06 -26.84 14.60
N ALA A 207 1.83 -27.13 13.54
CA ALA A 207 3.28 -27.24 13.62
C ALA A 207 4.00 -25.88 13.54
N PHE A 208 3.31 -24.82 13.11
CA PHE A 208 3.88 -23.48 13.10
C PHE A 208 3.94 -22.95 14.54
N THR A 209 5.08 -22.36 14.92
CA THR A 209 5.27 -21.79 16.27
C THR A 209 5.62 -20.32 16.20
N HIS A 210 6.66 -19.98 15.45
CA HIS A 210 7.11 -18.60 15.23
C HIS A 210 7.86 -18.47 13.90
N GLY A 211 7.85 -17.26 13.35
CA GLY A 211 8.74 -16.83 12.28
C GLY A 211 9.92 -16.02 12.82
N VAL A 212 10.94 -15.83 11.98
CA VAL A 212 12.06 -14.93 12.26
C VAL A 212 12.11 -13.91 11.15
N LEU A 213 12.03 -12.62 11.52
CA LEU A 213 12.17 -11.50 10.61
C LEU A 213 13.64 -11.18 10.40
N SER A 214 14.02 -10.84 9.18
CA SER A 214 15.36 -10.41 8.84
C SER A 214 15.55 -8.91 9.13
N PRO A 215 16.79 -8.41 9.18
CA PRO A 215 17.02 -6.97 9.29
C PRO A 215 16.46 -6.12 8.13
N LYS A 216 16.09 -6.75 7.01
CA LYS A 216 15.46 -6.07 5.86
C LYS A 216 13.95 -5.92 6.02
N ASP A 217 13.37 -6.58 7.02
CA ASP A 217 11.95 -6.52 7.36
C ASP A 217 11.72 -5.44 8.44
N ASP A 218 12.50 -4.36 8.43
CA ASP A 218 12.44 -3.31 9.47
C ASP A 218 11.06 -2.67 9.55
N LEU A 219 10.43 -2.34 8.42
CA LEU A 219 9.07 -1.82 8.40
C LEU A 219 8.02 -2.87 8.82
N VAL A 220 8.26 -4.16 8.56
CA VAL A 220 7.41 -5.25 9.05
C VAL A 220 7.50 -5.37 10.57
N ILE A 221 8.72 -5.24 11.12
CA ILE A 221 8.95 -5.20 12.56
C ILE A 221 8.23 -3.99 13.16
N ASP A 222 8.39 -2.81 12.59
CA ASP A 222 7.79 -1.57 13.09
C ASP A 222 6.25 -1.64 13.10
N ILE A 223 5.63 -2.08 12.01
CA ILE A 223 4.16 -2.21 11.96
C ILE A 223 3.64 -3.29 12.90
N THR A 224 4.41 -4.37 13.11
CA THR A 224 4.07 -5.43 14.07
C THR A 224 4.10 -4.90 15.50
N MET A 225 5.16 -4.17 15.87
CA MET A 225 5.29 -3.58 17.20
C MET A 225 4.20 -2.53 17.43
N HIS A 226 3.93 -1.67 16.44
CA HIS A 226 2.84 -0.68 16.49
C HIS A 226 1.48 -1.34 16.69
N TYR A 227 1.20 -2.45 16.01
CA TYR A 227 -0.01 -3.24 16.22
C TYR A 227 -0.07 -3.81 17.64
N LEU A 228 1.02 -4.37 18.17
CA LEU A 228 1.05 -4.96 19.51
C LEU A 228 0.81 -3.91 20.61
N GLU A 229 1.31 -2.69 20.42
CA GLU A 229 1.04 -1.54 21.29
C GLU A 229 -0.41 -1.06 21.18
N SER A 230 -0.96 -1.04 19.96
CA SER A 230 -2.28 -0.47 19.66
C SER A 230 -3.46 -1.43 19.92
N ARG A 231 -3.27 -2.75 19.85
CA ARG A 231 -4.36 -3.76 19.87
C ARG A 231 -5.10 -3.89 21.21
N GLY A 232 -4.59 -3.26 22.27
CA GLY A 232 -5.12 -3.45 23.63
C GLY A 232 -4.92 -4.88 24.18
N PRO A 233 -5.50 -5.20 25.34
CA PRO A 233 -5.35 -6.52 25.94
C PRO A 233 -6.06 -7.60 25.11
N VAL A 234 -5.38 -8.73 24.88
CA VAL A 234 -6.02 -9.92 24.32
C VAL A 234 -6.78 -10.63 25.44
N PRO A 235 -8.11 -10.81 25.34
CA PRO A 235 -8.85 -11.62 26.29
C PRO A 235 -8.27 -13.03 26.33
N PRO A 236 -8.22 -13.69 27.51
CA PRO A 236 -7.78 -15.09 27.56
C PRO A 236 -8.64 -15.93 26.61
N ALA A 237 -8.01 -16.90 25.93
CA ALA A 237 -8.73 -17.82 25.06
C ALA A 237 -9.88 -18.47 25.84
N SER A 238 -11.10 -18.40 25.30
CA SER A 238 -12.22 -19.15 25.88
C SER A 238 -11.86 -20.64 25.87
N PRO A 239 -12.05 -21.38 26.98
CA PRO A 239 -11.77 -22.82 27.03
C PRO A 239 -12.55 -23.66 26.02
N GLU A 240 -13.53 -23.07 25.31
CA GLU A 240 -14.50 -23.77 24.46
C GLU A 240 -14.29 -23.60 22.95
N ALA A 241 -13.10 -23.17 22.50
CA ALA A 241 -12.77 -23.04 21.05
C ALA A 241 -11.94 -24.20 20.51
#